data_AF-A0A4V2ZU05-F1
#
_entry.id   AF-A0A4V2ZU05-F1
#
_cell.length_a   1.000
_cell.length_b   1.000
_cell.length_c   1.000
_cell.angle_alpha   90.00
_cell.angle_beta   90.00
_cell.angle_gamma   90.00
#
_symmetry.space_group_name_H-M   'P 1'
#
loop_
_entity.id
_entity.type
_entity.pdbx_description
1 polymer ?
#
loop_
_entity_poly.entity_id
_entity_poly.type
_entity_poly.pdbx_seq_one_letter_code
_entity_poly.pdbx_strand_id
1 'polypeptide(L)'
;MSLKDEWDRLGSETRTWLLENPACLLLPPDMSAKVKADPHIDVELDPNGQVVLSREDLDFIREKAEAAGTIHAPEGEYQFFDTASIPVIRSAASRNGA
;
A
#
# COMPACT_ATOMS: atom_id res chain seq x y z
N MET A 1 -8.16 17.65 2.51
CA MET A 1 -6.70 17.95 2.41
C MET A 1 -5.99 16.62 2.16
N SER A 2 -4.76 16.60 1.64
CA SER A 2 -4.05 15.34 1.40
C SER A 2 -3.11 15.01 2.57
N LEU A 3 -2.78 13.74 2.78
CA LEU A 3 -1.80 13.32 3.79
C LEU A 3 -0.42 13.91 3.51
N LYS A 4 -0.10 14.19 2.24
CA LYS A 4 1.09 14.94 1.83
C LYS A 4 1.20 16.32 2.47
N ASP A 5 0.10 17.07 2.56
CA ASP A 5 0.11 18.44 3.12
C ASP A 5 0.46 18.44 4.61
N GLU A 6 0.03 17.41 5.33
CA GLU A 6 0.19 17.28 6.78
C GLU A 6 1.33 16.31 7.16
N TRP A 7 2.20 15.93 6.21
CA TRP A 7 3.27 14.96 6.40
C TRP A 7 4.18 15.31 7.58
N ASP A 8 4.53 16.59 7.74
CA ASP A 8 5.40 17.06 8.82
C ASP A 8 4.73 17.03 10.20
N ARG A 9 3.39 16.99 10.24
CA ARG A 9 2.60 16.89 11.48
C ARG A 9 2.39 15.46 11.95
N LEU A 10 2.48 14.49 11.03
CA LEU A 10 2.42 13.08 11.38
C LEU A 10 3.49 12.74 12.43
N GLY A 11 3.13 11.90 13.39
CA GLY A 11 4.11 11.35 14.34
C GLY A 11 5.28 10.69 13.60
N SER A 12 6.49 10.82 14.16
CA SER A 12 7.69 10.23 13.55
C SER A 12 7.54 8.74 13.28
N GLU A 13 6.85 8.02 14.17
CA GLU A 13 6.59 6.59 14.01
C GLU A 13 5.69 6.27 12.81
N THR A 14 4.64 7.06 12.60
CA THR A 14 3.75 6.90 11.44
C THR A 14 4.48 7.20 10.14
N ARG A 15 5.33 8.24 10.12
CA ARG A 15 6.18 8.56 8.96
C ARG A 15 7.14 7.44 8.64
N THR A 16 7.87 6.93 9.63
CA THR A 16 8.79 5.80 9.44
C THR A 16 8.05 4.59 8.88
N TRP A 17 6.89 4.25 9.44
CA TRP A 17 6.10 3.11 8.97
C TRP A 17 5.65 3.27 7.51
N LEU A 18 5.22 4.47 7.11
CA LEU A 18 4.85 4.80 5.73
C LEU A 18 6.02 4.67 4.77
N LEU A 19 7.23 5.09 5.18
CA LEU A 19 8.44 4.94 4.38
C LEU A 19 8.87 3.48 4.21
N GLU A 20 8.65 2.64 5.22
CA GLU A 20 8.92 1.21 5.13
C GLU A 20 7.85 0.44 4.33
N ASN A 21 6.64 1.00 4.21
CA ASN A 21 5.51 0.38 3.51
C ASN A 21 4.90 1.31 2.44
N PRO A 22 5.68 1.76 1.43
CA PRO A 22 5.27 2.80 0.49
C PRO A 22 4.17 2.36 -0.50
N ALA A 23 3.95 1.05 -0.64
CA ALA A 23 2.89 0.49 -1.48
C ALA A 23 1.56 0.27 -0.73
N CYS A 24 1.47 0.67 0.55
CA CYS A 24 0.28 0.49 1.35
C CYS A 24 -0.84 1.40 0.87
N LEU A 25 -2.01 0.84 0.53
CA LEU A 25 -3.19 1.61 0.08
C LEU A 25 -4.13 1.98 1.25
N LEU A 26 -4.11 1.18 2.32
CA LEU A 26 -5.03 1.26 3.44
C LEU A 26 -4.24 1.10 4.74
N LEU A 27 -4.29 2.12 5.61
CA LEU A 27 -3.53 2.07 6.85
C LEU A 27 -4.11 1.03 7.82
N PRO A 28 -3.26 0.23 8.48
CA PRO A 28 -3.69 -0.64 9.56
C PRO A 28 -4.44 0.13 10.66
N PRO A 29 -5.32 -0.53 11.43
CA PRO A 29 -6.11 0.12 12.48
C PRO A 29 -5.29 0.96 13.46
N ASP A 30 -4.13 0.47 13.90
CA ASP A 30 -3.22 1.19 14.80
C ASP A 30 -2.68 2.49 14.20
N MET A 31 -2.31 2.48 12.91
CA MET A 31 -1.82 3.68 12.21
C MET A 31 -2.97 4.63 11.88
N SER A 32 -4.13 4.09 11.48
CA SER A 32 -5.35 4.85 11.28
C SER A 32 -5.76 5.61 12.54
N ALA A 33 -5.66 4.98 13.73
CA ALA A 33 -5.97 5.64 14.99
C ALA A 33 -5.02 6.81 15.30
N LYS A 34 -3.72 6.67 15.00
CA LYS A 34 -2.72 7.74 15.18
C LYS A 34 -2.97 8.92 14.24
N VAL A 35 -3.32 8.66 12.99
CA VAL A 35 -3.63 9.71 12.01
C VAL A 35 -4.93 10.43 12.40
N LYS A 36 -5.96 9.69 12.80
CA LYS A 36 -7.24 10.26 13.28
C LYS A 36 -7.14 11.02 14.59
N ALA A 37 -6.15 10.71 15.43
CA ALA A 37 -5.94 11.42 16.68
C ALA A 37 -5.52 12.88 16.44
N ASP A 38 -5.02 13.21 15.24
CA ASP A 38 -4.75 14.58 14.85
C ASP A 38 -5.99 15.19 14.16
N PRO A 39 -6.70 16.13 14.81
CA PRO A 39 -7.94 16.70 14.29
C PRO A 39 -7.74 17.59 13.06
N HIS A 40 -6.50 17.91 12.71
CA HIS A 40 -6.18 18.71 11.52
C HIS A 40 -5.97 17.87 10.27
N ILE A 41 -5.88 16.54 10.42
CA ILE A 41 -5.64 15.63 9.31
C ILE A 41 -6.98 15.13 8.77
N ASP A 42 -7.39 15.71 7.66
CA ASP A 42 -8.57 15.32 6.91
C ASP A 42 -8.23 14.13 6.01
N VAL A 43 -8.63 12.93 6.42
CA VAL A 43 -8.34 11.67 5.73
C VAL A 43 -9.60 10.93 5.33
N GLU A 44 -9.57 10.34 4.13
CA GLU A 44 -10.66 9.50 3.66
C GLU A 44 -10.66 8.17 4.42
N LEU A 45 -11.86 7.71 4.81
CA LEU A 45 -12.03 6.47 5.56
C LEU A 45 -12.79 5.44 4.75
N ASP A 46 -12.35 4.19 4.80
CA ASP A 46 -13.09 3.06 4.26
C ASP A 46 -14.33 2.74 5.14
N PRO A 47 -15.26 1.90 4.66
CA PRO A 47 -16.41 1.43 5.45
C PRO A 47 -16.07 0.82 6.82
N ASN A 48 -14.86 0.29 6.99
CA ASN A 48 -14.35 -0.24 8.27
C ASN A 48 -13.66 0.83 9.14
N GLY A 49 -13.61 2.08 8.67
CA GLY A 49 -12.99 3.19 9.37
C GLY A 49 -11.46 3.19 9.28
N GLN A 50 -10.85 2.52 8.32
CA GLN A 50 -9.40 2.61 8.07
C GLN A 50 -9.10 3.75 7.12
N VAL A 51 -7.94 4.39 7.30
CA VAL A 51 -7.53 5.51 6.44
C VAL A 51 -7.14 4.97 5.07
N VAL A 52 -7.79 5.53 4.05
CA VAL A 52 -7.52 5.27 2.63
C VAL A 52 -6.51 6.32 2.16
N LEU A 53 -5.41 5.86 1.55
CA LEU A 53 -4.42 6.73 0.95
C LEU A 53 -4.82 7.04 -0.48
N SER A 54 -4.86 8.34 -0.82
CA SER A 54 -5.14 8.77 -2.18
C SER A 54 -3.96 8.46 -3.10
N ARG A 55 -4.20 8.48 -4.42
CA ARG A 55 -3.10 8.23 -5.38
C ARG A 55 -1.96 9.24 -5.23
N GLU A 56 -2.27 10.49 -4.91
CA GLU A 56 -1.29 11.55 -4.70
C GLU A 56 -0.45 11.30 -3.44
N ASP A 57 -1.07 10.80 -2.36
CA ASP A 57 -0.35 10.44 -1.14
C ASP A 57 0.59 9.27 -1.39
N LEU A 58 0.17 8.27 -2.16
CA LEU A 58 0.99 7.11 -2.52
C LEU A 58 2.22 7.50 -3.33
N ASP A 59 2.04 8.34 -4.36
CA ASP A 59 3.16 8.85 -5.16
C ASP A 59 4.13 9.65 -4.28
N PHE A 60 3.62 10.50 -3.38
CA PHE A 60 4.46 11.25 -2.45
C PHE A 60 5.22 10.37 -1.44
N ILE A 61 4.54 9.40 -0.81
CA ILE A 61 5.17 8.46 0.13
C ILE A 61 6.25 7.67 -0.59
N ARG A 62 5.98 7.24 -1.83
CA ARG A 62 6.95 6.55 -2.68
C ARG A 62 8.17 7.43 -2.94
N GLU A 63 8.00 8.67 -3.41
CA GLU A 63 9.12 9.60 -3.63
C GLU A 63 9.97 9.79 -2.36
N LYS A 64 9.33 9.91 -1.19
CA LYS A 64 10.03 10.02 0.10
C LYS A 64 10.76 8.74 0.49
N ALA A 65 10.17 7.58 0.24
CA ALA A 65 10.79 6.28 0.51
C ALA A 65 11.98 6.02 -0.43
N GLU A 66 11.90 6.44 -1.69
CA GLU A 66 13.02 6.39 -2.65
C GLU A 66 14.16 7.29 -2.16
N ALA A 67 13.85 8.52 -1.74
CA ALA A 67 14.85 9.44 -1.18
C ALA A 67 15.46 8.96 0.15
N ALA A 68 14.70 8.22 0.96
CA ALA A 68 15.15 7.62 2.21
C ALA A 68 15.90 6.28 2.01
N GLY A 69 15.87 5.70 0.80
CA GLY A 69 16.45 4.40 0.52
C GLY A 69 15.73 3.23 1.19
N THR A 70 14.47 3.41 1.59
CA THR A 70 13.65 2.39 2.27
C THR A 70 12.91 1.48 1.27
N ILE A 71 12.88 1.85 -0.01
CA ILE A 71 12.44 0.95 -1.06
C ILE A 71 13.54 -0.07 -1.32
N HIS A 72 13.39 -1.20 -0.66
CA HIS A 72 14.17 -2.40 -0.94
C HIS A 72 13.58 -3.07 -2.18
N ALA A 73 14.03 -2.63 -3.37
CA ALA A 73 13.99 -3.54 -4.50
C ALA A 73 14.88 -4.74 -4.13
N PRO A 74 14.42 -6.00 -4.25
CA PRO A 74 15.29 -7.13 -3.99
C PRO A 74 16.50 -7.03 -4.94
N GLU A 75 17.68 -6.74 -4.41
CA GLU A 75 18.96 -6.88 -5.11
C GLU A 75 19.24 -8.37 -5.30
N GLY A 76 18.54 -9.01 -6.22
CA GLY A 76 18.71 -10.44 -6.47
C GLY A 76 17.62 -10.99 -7.36
N GLU A 77 18.04 -11.76 -8.35
CA GLU A 77 17.29 -12.40 -9.45
C GLU A 77 16.18 -13.40 -9.02
N TYR A 78 15.62 -13.30 -7.82
CA TYR A 78 14.55 -14.19 -7.35
C TYR A 78 13.20 -13.49 -7.28
N GLN A 79 12.61 -13.30 -8.46
CA GLN A 79 11.17 -13.11 -8.60
C GLN A 79 10.48 -14.48 -8.47
N PHE A 80 10.14 -14.85 -7.24
CA PHE A 80 9.51 -16.13 -6.89
C PHE A 80 8.26 -16.45 -7.75
N PHE A 81 7.54 -15.43 -8.22
CA PHE A 81 6.32 -15.58 -9.01
C PHE A 81 6.53 -15.65 -10.54
N ASP A 82 7.71 -15.29 -11.05
CA ASP A 82 8.01 -15.36 -12.50
C ASP A 82 8.55 -16.72 -12.95
N THR A 83 9.02 -17.54 -12.01
CA THR A 83 9.58 -18.87 -12.30
C THR A 83 8.53 -19.97 -12.37
N ALA A 84 7.30 -19.72 -11.91
CA ALA A 84 6.21 -20.68 -12.03
C ALA A 84 5.45 -20.45 -13.35
N SER A 85 5.50 -21.44 -14.26
CA SER A 85 4.62 -21.43 -15.43
C SER A 85 3.16 -21.46 -14.98
N ILE A 86 2.35 -20.50 -15.44
CA ILE A 86 0.91 -20.47 -15.18
C ILE A 86 0.29 -21.77 -15.74
N PRO A 87 -0.35 -22.62 -14.90
CA PRO A 87 -0.96 -23.84 -15.38
C PRO A 87 -2.12 -23.51 -16.32
N VAL A 88 -2.05 -24.02 -17.56
CA VAL A 88 -3.15 -23.91 -18.53
C VAL A 88 -4.28 -24.82 -18.08
N ILE A 89 -5.28 -24.24 -17.41
CA ILE A 89 -6.52 -24.95 -17.08
C ILE A 89 -7.28 -25.19 -18.39
N ARG A 90 -7.19 -26.41 -18.94
CA ARG A 90 -8.04 -26.81 -20.06
C ARG A 90 -9.43 -27.16 -19.49
N SER A 91 -10.39 -26.27 -19.70
CA SER A 91 -11.80 -26.56 -19.46
C SER A 91 -12.20 -27.74 -20.34
N ALA A 92 -12.56 -28.87 -19.71
CA ALA A 92 -13.12 -30.01 -20.41
C ALA A 92 -14.48 -29.58 -20.99
N ALA A 93 -14.54 -29.38 -22.30
CA ALA A 93 -15.81 -29.26 -23.00
C ALA A 93 -16.63 -30.51 -22.69
N SER A 94 -17.76 -30.31 -21.99
CA SER A 94 -18.73 -31.35 -21.68
C SER A 94 -19.17 -32.01 -22.97
N ARG A 95 -18.75 -33.26 -23.17
CA ARG A 95 -19.17 -34.09 -24.28
C ARG A 95 -20.59 -34.60 -23.94
N ASN A 96 -21.61 -33.82 -24.27
CA ASN A 96 -22.97 -34.37 -24.35
C ASN A 96 -23.10 -35.11 -25.68
N GLY A 97 -23.04 -36.42 -25.59
CA GLY A 97 -23.39 -37.34 -26.66
C GLY A 97 -24.74 -38.01 -26.39
N ALA A 98 -25.41 -38.31 -27.50
CA ALA A 98 -26.61 -39.14 -27.70
C ALA A 98 -27.95 -38.51 -27.32
#